data_AF-A0A963GBJ7-F1
#
_entry.id   AF-A0A963GBJ7-F1
#
_cell.length_a   1.000
_cell.length_b   1.000
_cell.length_c   1.000
_cell.angle_alpha   90.00
_cell.angle_beta   90.00
_cell.angle_gamma   90.00
#
_symmetry.space_group_name_H-M   'P 1'
#
loop_
_entity.id
_entity.type
_entity.pdbx_description
1 polymer ?
#
loop_
_entity_poly.entity_id
_entity_poly.type
_entity_poly.pdbx_seq_one_letter_code
_entity_poly.pdbx_strand_id
1 'polypeptide(L)'
;MSINELRDLTDDKLRDAAGRITPESRERALGLAVARYSTDRPRELVADVVSAGGQELPLPAGWVAGVSGLRAVELLPEQVPPALLPISRCLVYRRPAGEAIILDRVLTAGDAVRLTFTAPHVLDDTTDTIPEADRGAVACYAAAELADQLAAASADDVAPTIAADSADQGHAAREWAATARRLRARYFAALGIATHQGGAERTRTKPAGVVVDVDLSDSRDRGWLGRRR
;
A
#
# COMPACT_ATOMS: atom_id res chain seq x y z
N MET A 1 11.48 12.96 -17.37
CA MET A 1 12.60 12.49 -16.51
C MET A 1 12.23 11.08 -16.10
N SER A 2 13.07 10.10 -16.40
CA SER A 2 12.63 8.76 -16.82
C SER A 2 12.79 7.67 -15.77
N ILE A 3 12.07 6.57 -15.97
CA ILE A 3 12.26 5.26 -15.34
C ILE A 3 13.74 4.85 -15.13
N ASN A 4 14.67 5.27 -15.99
CA ASN A 4 16.10 5.01 -15.84
C ASN A 4 16.71 5.57 -14.55
N GLU A 5 16.27 6.74 -14.09
CA GLU A 5 16.78 7.31 -12.83
C GLU A 5 16.37 6.46 -11.63
N LEU A 6 15.15 5.93 -11.63
CA LEU A 6 14.70 5.01 -10.57
C LEU A 6 15.45 3.68 -10.63
N ARG A 7 15.77 3.17 -11.82
CA ARG A 7 16.63 1.98 -11.99
C ARG A 7 18.01 2.22 -11.37
N ASP A 8 18.65 3.34 -11.71
CA ASP A 8 19.97 3.72 -11.18
C ASP A 8 19.94 3.88 -9.65
N LEU A 9 18.92 4.56 -9.13
CA LEU A 9 18.74 4.75 -7.69
C LEU A 9 18.57 3.43 -6.94
N THR A 10 17.84 2.46 -7.53
CA THR A 10 17.65 1.12 -6.98
C THR A 10 18.95 0.33 -6.99
N ASP A 11 19.69 0.32 -8.10
CA ASP A 11 20.98 -0.37 -8.22
C ASP A 11 22.00 0.19 -7.23
N ASP A 12 22.03 1.51 -7.05
CA ASP A 12 22.91 2.19 -6.09
C ASP A 12 22.68 1.76 -4.64
N LYS A 13 21.49 1.23 -4.29
CA LYS A 13 21.24 0.70 -2.93
C LYS A 13 21.77 -0.72 -2.74
N LEU A 14 22.11 -1.42 -3.82
CA LEU A 14 22.57 -2.81 -3.84
C LEU A 14 23.87 -2.96 -4.63
N ARG A 15 24.82 -2.04 -4.46
CA ARG A 15 26.10 -2.04 -5.21
C ARG A 15 26.85 -3.38 -5.12
N ASP A 16 26.79 -4.05 -3.97
CA ASP A 16 27.46 -5.34 -3.74
C ASP A 16 26.78 -6.53 -4.44
N ALA A 17 25.61 -6.32 -5.05
CA ALA A 17 24.88 -7.31 -5.83
C ALA A 17 25.09 -7.19 -7.35
N ALA A 18 26.06 -6.37 -7.79
CA ALA A 18 26.36 -6.19 -9.21
C ALA A 18 26.58 -7.55 -9.91
N GLY A 19 25.84 -7.77 -11.00
CA GLY A 19 25.87 -9.02 -11.76
C GLY A 19 24.96 -10.15 -11.25
N ARG A 20 24.35 -10.03 -10.06
CA ARG A 20 23.37 -10.98 -9.52
C ARG A 20 21.91 -10.59 -9.78
N ILE A 21 21.66 -9.32 -10.08
CA ILE A 21 20.33 -8.77 -10.38
C ILE A 21 20.13 -8.79 -11.89
N THR A 22 19.12 -9.51 -12.38
CA THR A 22 18.74 -9.45 -13.79
C THR A 22 17.85 -8.23 -14.06
N PRO A 23 17.85 -7.70 -15.30
CA PRO A 23 16.95 -6.61 -15.69
C PRO A 23 15.47 -6.94 -15.39
N GLU A 24 15.02 -8.17 -15.66
CA GLU A 24 13.63 -8.57 -15.43
C GLU A 24 13.25 -8.58 -13.95
N SER A 25 14.17 -9.02 -13.07
CA SER A 25 13.95 -8.96 -11.62
C SER A 25 13.87 -7.52 -11.12
N ARG A 26 14.68 -6.61 -11.68
CA ARG A 26 14.62 -5.19 -11.38
C ARG A 26 13.28 -4.58 -11.77
N GLU A 27 12.80 -4.82 -12.99
CA GLU A 27 11.52 -4.29 -13.45
C GLU A 27 10.35 -4.81 -12.61
N ARG A 28 10.36 -6.11 -12.24
CA ARG A 28 9.35 -6.67 -11.34
C ARG A 28 9.39 -5.99 -9.97
N ALA A 29 10.57 -5.79 -9.40
CA ALA A 29 10.73 -5.14 -8.10
C ALA A 29 10.27 -3.68 -8.12
N LEU A 30 10.56 -2.94 -9.20
CA LEU A 30 10.04 -1.59 -9.43
C LEU A 30 8.51 -1.61 -9.54
N GLY A 31 7.94 -2.53 -10.31
CA GLY A 31 6.48 -2.68 -10.42
C GLY A 31 5.79 -2.91 -9.06
N LEU A 32 6.37 -3.79 -8.23
CA LEU A 32 5.88 -4.03 -6.86
C LEU A 32 6.00 -2.77 -5.98
N ALA A 33 7.12 -2.05 -6.06
CA ALA A 33 7.32 -0.81 -5.32
C ALA A 33 6.32 0.27 -5.73
N VAL A 34 6.04 0.42 -7.02
CA VAL A 34 5.04 1.38 -7.53
C VAL A 34 3.64 1.00 -7.08
N ALA A 35 3.28 -0.28 -7.11
CA ALA A 35 1.98 -0.75 -6.62
C ALA A 35 1.82 -0.50 -5.11
N ARG A 36 2.88 -0.74 -4.33
CA ARG A 36 2.87 -0.46 -2.89
C ARG A 36 2.77 1.04 -2.62
N TYR A 37 3.58 1.85 -3.29
CA TYR A 37 3.55 3.30 -3.18
C TYR A 37 2.19 3.90 -3.57
N SER A 38 1.57 3.37 -4.63
CA SER A 38 0.21 3.74 -5.04
C SER A 38 -0.86 3.43 -3.99
N THR A 39 -0.61 2.43 -3.12
CA THR A 39 -1.51 2.10 -2.02
C THR A 39 -1.31 3.05 -0.84
N ASP A 40 -0.05 3.34 -0.51
CA ASP A 40 0.34 4.17 0.63
C ASP A 40 0.08 5.66 0.41
N ARG A 41 0.36 6.14 -0.81
CA ARG A 41 0.22 7.53 -1.24
C ARG A 41 -0.35 7.55 -2.66
N PRO A 42 -1.65 7.29 -2.82
CA PRO A 42 -2.27 7.33 -4.13
C PRO A 42 -2.27 8.75 -4.71
N ARG A 43 -2.29 8.84 -6.04
CA ARG A 43 -2.44 10.13 -6.73
C ARG A 43 -3.87 10.60 -6.65
N GLU A 44 -4.07 11.87 -6.30
CA GLU A 44 -5.37 12.53 -6.42
C GLU A 44 -5.55 13.10 -7.82
N LEU A 45 -6.68 12.78 -8.44
CA LEU A 45 -7.11 13.27 -9.73
C LEU A 45 -8.44 14.00 -9.58
N VAL A 46 -8.63 15.01 -10.44
CA VAL A 46 -9.86 15.78 -10.53
C VAL A 46 -10.39 15.64 -11.94
N ALA A 47 -11.66 15.27 -12.08
CA ALA A 47 -12.32 15.18 -13.38
C ALA A 47 -13.77 15.63 -13.27
N ASP A 48 -14.23 16.32 -14.30
CA ASP A 48 -15.61 16.74 -14.43
C ASP A 48 -16.39 15.67 -15.19
N VAL A 49 -17.54 15.27 -14.65
CA VAL A 49 -18.46 14.33 -15.26
C VAL A 49 -19.82 14.99 -15.45
N VAL A 50 -20.54 14.53 -16.47
CA VAL A 50 -21.90 15.01 -16.76
C VAL A 50 -22.90 13.98 -16.27
N SER A 51 -23.87 14.42 -15.46
CA SER A 51 -24.96 13.54 -15.00
C SER A 51 -25.91 13.21 -16.15
N ALA A 52 -26.31 11.94 -16.25
CA ALA A 52 -27.42 11.51 -17.11
C ALA A 52 -28.81 11.79 -16.49
N GLY A 53 -28.85 12.44 -15.33
CA GLY A 53 -30.02 12.59 -14.49
C GLY A 53 -30.18 11.43 -13.50
N GLY A 54 -30.92 11.65 -12.42
CA GLY A 54 -31.08 10.66 -11.35
C GLY A 54 -30.00 10.78 -10.28
N GLN A 55 -29.72 9.69 -9.57
CA GLN A 55 -28.78 9.69 -8.42
C GLN A 55 -27.42 9.08 -8.78
N GLU A 56 -27.27 8.58 -10.01
CA GLU A 56 -26.06 7.89 -10.45
C GLU A 56 -25.17 8.82 -11.27
N LEU A 57 -23.89 8.80 -10.96
CA LEU A 57 -22.84 9.43 -11.76
C LEU A 57 -21.98 8.36 -12.43
N PRO A 58 -21.56 8.61 -13.69
CA PRO A 58 -20.57 7.78 -14.33
C PRO A 58 -19.22 7.90 -13.61
N LEU A 59 -18.39 6.87 -13.73
CA LEU A 59 -17.04 6.91 -13.21
C LEU A 59 -16.17 7.86 -14.04
N PRO A 60 -15.31 8.67 -13.40
CA PRO A 60 -14.43 9.59 -14.13
C PRO A 60 -13.34 8.82 -14.90
N ALA A 61 -12.81 9.47 -15.95
CA ALA A 61 -11.66 8.94 -16.67
C ALA A 61 -10.46 8.72 -15.73
N GLY A 62 -9.82 7.55 -15.81
CA GLY A 62 -8.73 7.16 -14.92
C GLY A 62 -9.17 6.51 -13.60
N TRP A 63 -10.48 6.32 -13.37
CA TRP A 63 -10.96 5.47 -12.29
C TRP A 63 -10.56 4.01 -12.52
N VAL A 64 -9.95 3.40 -11.50
CA VAL A 64 -9.57 1.98 -11.50
C VAL A 64 -10.46 1.23 -10.52
N ALA A 65 -11.31 0.34 -11.04
CA ALA A 65 -12.27 -0.41 -10.24
C ALA A 65 -11.58 -1.19 -9.11
N GLY A 66 -12.14 -1.11 -7.90
CA GLY A 66 -11.58 -1.76 -6.72
C GLY A 66 -10.31 -1.13 -6.11
N VAL A 67 -9.70 -0.14 -6.77
CA VAL A 67 -8.47 0.54 -6.33
C VAL A 67 -8.73 2.02 -6.03
N SER A 68 -9.46 2.70 -6.92
CA SER A 68 -9.82 4.10 -6.78
C SER A 68 -10.81 4.31 -5.64
N GLY A 69 -10.63 5.43 -4.93
CA GLY A 69 -11.51 5.88 -3.87
C GLY A 69 -11.99 7.31 -4.13
N LEU A 70 -13.27 7.56 -3.90
CA LEU A 70 -13.84 8.90 -4.03
C LEU A 70 -13.43 9.75 -2.82
N ARG A 71 -12.98 10.99 -3.07
CA ARG A 71 -12.51 11.92 -2.03
C ARG A 71 -13.44 13.10 -1.85
N ALA A 72 -13.88 13.72 -2.95
CA ALA A 72 -14.78 14.85 -2.92
C ALA A 72 -15.70 14.86 -4.14
N VAL A 73 -16.87 15.48 -3.95
CA VAL A 73 -17.85 15.71 -5.00
C VAL A 73 -18.28 17.18 -4.90
N GLU A 74 -18.04 17.94 -5.94
CA GLU A 74 -18.44 19.34 -6.09
C GLU A 74 -19.55 19.43 -7.14
N LEU A 75 -20.70 19.96 -6.72
CA LEU A 75 -21.85 20.18 -7.59
C LEU A 75 -21.72 21.55 -8.25
N LEU A 76 -22.10 21.66 -9.53
CA LEU A 76 -22.06 22.92 -10.26
C LEU A 76 -20.68 23.57 -10.15
N PRO A 77 -19.65 22.95 -10.76
CA PRO A 77 -18.28 23.44 -10.67
C PRO A 77 -18.19 24.92 -11.05
N GLU A 78 -17.22 25.62 -10.47
CA GLU A 78 -16.98 27.08 -10.64
C GLU A 78 -17.90 28.01 -9.83
N GLN A 79 -18.78 27.47 -8.99
CA GLN A 79 -19.48 28.28 -7.99
C GLN A 79 -18.55 28.72 -6.84
N VAL A 80 -18.72 29.96 -6.38
CA VAL A 80 -18.02 30.51 -5.21
C VAL A 80 -19.06 30.94 -4.17
N PRO A 81 -19.11 30.32 -2.97
CA PRO A 81 -18.26 29.21 -2.52
C PRO A 81 -18.58 27.87 -3.22
N PRO A 82 -17.63 26.92 -3.30
CA PRO A 82 -17.87 25.61 -3.91
C PRO A 82 -18.98 24.83 -3.20
N ALA A 83 -19.91 24.27 -3.98
CA ALA A 83 -20.99 23.45 -3.45
C ALA A 83 -20.53 21.99 -3.26
N LEU A 84 -19.83 21.73 -2.15
CA LEU A 84 -19.32 20.40 -1.82
C LEU A 84 -20.40 19.50 -1.20
N LEU A 85 -20.53 18.29 -1.74
CA LEU A 85 -21.34 17.25 -1.14
C LEU A 85 -20.47 16.43 -0.16
N PRO A 86 -20.92 16.24 1.10
CA PRO A 86 -20.20 15.40 2.06
C PRO A 86 -19.98 13.99 1.51
N ILE A 87 -18.75 13.48 1.60
CA ILE A 87 -18.40 12.16 1.06
C ILE A 87 -19.21 11.01 1.70
N SER A 88 -19.66 11.18 2.95
CA SER A 88 -20.53 10.24 3.65
C SER A 88 -21.92 10.07 3.02
N ARG A 89 -22.30 10.97 2.12
CA ARG A 89 -23.53 10.95 1.32
C ARG A 89 -23.31 10.42 -0.09
N CYS A 90 -22.10 9.95 -0.39
CA CYS A 90 -21.74 9.33 -1.65
C CYS A 90 -21.40 7.87 -1.41
N LEU A 91 -21.81 6.99 -2.32
CA LEU A 91 -21.50 5.57 -2.27
C LEU A 91 -20.90 5.13 -3.60
N VAL A 92 -19.72 4.52 -3.55
CA VAL A 92 -19.22 3.73 -4.68
C VAL A 92 -19.90 2.38 -4.60
N TYR A 93 -20.83 2.11 -5.52
CA TYR A 93 -21.63 0.91 -5.55
C TYR A 93 -21.11 -0.07 -6.60
N ARG A 94 -20.87 -1.32 -6.18
CA ARG A 94 -20.48 -2.42 -7.07
C ARG A 94 -21.72 -3.18 -7.51
N ARG A 95 -21.97 -3.21 -8.82
CA ARG A 95 -23.03 -3.98 -9.48
C ARG A 95 -22.44 -4.98 -10.47
N PRO A 96 -23.21 -6.00 -10.92
CA PRO A 96 -22.71 -6.96 -11.92
C PRO A 96 -22.22 -6.31 -13.22
N ALA A 97 -22.79 -5.15 -13.59
CA ALA A 97 -22.41 -4.39 -14.77
C ALA A 97 -21.21 -3.44 -14.57
N GLY A 98 -20.60 -3.39 -13.37
CA GLY A 98 -19.47 -2.51 -13.05
C GLY A 98 -19.64 -1.70 -11.76
N GLU A 99 -18.80 -0.69 -11.56
CA GLU A 99 -18.94 0.27 -10.46
C GLU A 99 -19.70 1.52 -10.92
N ALA A 100 -20.38 2.18 -9.98
CA ALA A 100 -21.02 3.49 -10.19
C ALA A 100 -20.94 4.32 -8.92
N ILE A 101 -21.00 5.64 -9.06
CA ILE A 101 -21.08 6.56 -7.91
C ILE A 101 -22.56 6.91 -7.71
N ILE A 102 -23.08 6.59 -6.54
CA ILE A 102 -24.46 6.90 -6.14
C ILE A 102 -24.43 8.05 -5.14
N LEU A 103 -25.28 9.04 -5.36
CA LEU A 103 -25.46 10.20 -4.48
C LEU A 103 -26.75 10.06 -3.65
N ASP A 104 -26.80 10.70 -2.49
CA ASP A 104 -28.02 10.80 -1.67
C ASP A 104 -29.10 11.72 -2.26
N ARG A 105 -28.82 12.37 -3.40
CA ARG A 105 -29.70 13.33 -4.06
C ARG A 105 -29.82 13.08 -5.55
N VAL A 106 -30.90 13.58 -6.14
CA VAL A 106 -31.15 13.54 -7.59
C VAL A 106 -30.53 14.76 -8.25
N LEU A 107 -29.86 14.52 -9.38
CA LEU A 107 -29.33 15.52 -10.30
C LEU A 107 -30.18 15.59 -11.57
N THR A 108 -30.11 16.74 -12.24
CA THR A 108 -30.73 16.95 -13.55
C THR A 108 -29.78 16.42 -14.62
N ALA A 109 -30.35 15.86 -15.69
CA ALA A 109 -29.55 15.49 -16.86
C ALA A 109 -28.84 16.72 -17.43
N GLY A 110 -27.53 16.61 -17.64
CA GLY A 110 -26.69 17.73 -18.06
C GLY A 110 -25.98 18.48 -16.93
N ASP A 111 -26.30 18.21 -15.66
CA ASP A 111 -25.58 18.80 -14.54
C ASP A 111 -24.10 18.36 -14.56
N ALA A 112 -23.18 19.32 -14.51
CA ALA A 112 -21.77 19.07 -14.35
C ALA A 112 -21.43 18.84 -12.88
N VAL A 113 -20.64 17.80 -12.62
CA VAL A 113 -20.15 17.46 -11.28
C VAL A 113 -18.65 17.24 -11.35
N ARG A 114 -17.92 17.91 -10.46
CA ARG A 114 -16.48 17.73 -10.32
C ARG A 114 -16.19 16.68 -9.27
N LEU A 115 -15.45 15.64 -9.66
CA LEU A 115 -15.08 14.53 -8.80
C LEU A 115 -13.58 14.61 -8.49
N THR A 116 -13.25 14.57 -7.20
CA THR A 116 -11.88 14.32 -6.74
C THR A 116 -11.80 12.87 -6.29
N PHE A 117 -10.87 12.10 -6.86
CA PHE A 117 -10.71 10.68 -6.61
C PHE A 117 -9.25 10.26 -6.61
N THR A 118 -8.96 9.08 -6.06
CA THR A 118 -7.63 8.51 -6.08
C THR A 118 -7.42 7.57 -7.26
N ALA A 119 -6.21 7.54 -7.79
CA ALA A 119 -5.77 6.60 -8.82
C ALA A 119 -4.33 6.11 -8.52
N PRO A 120 -3.95 4.93 -9.02
CA PRO A 120 -2.57 4.47 -8.88
C PRO A 120 -1.60 5.39 -9.64
N HIS A 121 -0.36 5.40 -9.16
CA HIS A 121 0.76 5.99 -9.88
C HIS A 121 1.12 5.12 -11.09
N VAL A 122 1.49 5.80 -12.17
CA VAL A 122 2.01 5.21 -13.40
C VAL A 122 3.51 5.51 -13.47
N LEU A 123 4.28 4.48 -13.79
CA LEU A 123 5.71 4.56 -14.10
C LEU A 123 5.97 3.65 -15.31
N ASP A 124 6.20 4.26 -16.47
CA ASP A 124 6.60 3.60 -17.71
C ASP A 124 7.65 4.46 -18.44
N ASP A 125 8.04 4.05 -19.65
CA ASP A 125 9.08 4.74 -20.43
C ASP A 125 8.68 6.18 -20.83
N THR A 126 7.38 6.49 -20.83
CA THR A 126 6.80 7.76 -21.29
C THR A 126 6.14 8.59 -20.18
N THR A 127 5.68 7.93 -19.13
CA THR A 127 4.86 8.51 -18.07
C THR A 127 5.47 8.20 -16.71
N ASP A 128 5.85 9.25 -15.99
CA ASP A 128 6.21 9.17 -14.57
C ASP A 128 5.33 10.13 -13.78
N THR A 129 4.66 9.60 -12.78
CA THR A 129 3.72 10.34 -11.93
C THR A 129 4.15 10.35 -10.48
N ILE A 130 5.30 9.76 -10.16
CA ILE A 130 5.86 9.69 -8.81
C ILE A 130 6.53 11.03 -8.50
N PRO A 131 6.15 11.72 -7.41
CA PRO A 131 6.81 12.95 -7.00
C PRO A 131 8.31 12.75 -6.79
N GLU A 132 9.12 13.72 -7.21
CA GLU A 132 10.59 13.66 -7.10
C GLU A 132 11.06 13.38 -5.67
N ALA A 133 10.42 14.02 -4.68
CA ALA A 133 10.71 13.86 -3.26
C ALA A 133 10.54 12.41 -2.76
N ASP A 134 9.67 11.62 -3.39
CA ASP A 134 9.32 10.26 -2.95
C ASP A 134 10.08 9.17 -3.74
N ARG A 135 10.84 9.54 -4.79
CA ARG A 135 11.59 8.57 -5.62
C ARG A 135 12.59 7.75 -4.83
N GLY A 136 13.30 8.39 -3.89
CA GLY A 136 14.23 7.71 -2.99
C GLY A 136 13.55 6.64 -2.14
N ALA A 137 12.29 6.87 -1.73
CA ALA A 137 11.51 5.89 -1.00
C ALA A 137 11.16 4.71 -1.90
N VAL A 138 10.58 4.97 -3.09
CA VAL A 138 10.21 3.91 -4.05
C VAL A 138 11.42 3.04 -4.41
N ALA A 139 12.58 3.66 -4.66
CA ALA A 139 13.82 2.94 -4.93
C ALA A 139 14.28 2.08 -3.74
N CYS A 140 14.11 2.55 -2.50
CA CYS A 140 14.39 1.74 -1.30
C CYS A 140 13.48 0.52 -1.21
N TYR A 141 12.19 0.66 -1.53
CA TYR A 141 11.28 -0.49 -1.50
C TYR A 141 11.63 -1.50 -2.60
N ALA A 142 11.87 -1.04 -3.83
CA ALA A 142 12.31 -1.92 -4.93
C ALA A 142 13.62 -2.66 -4.59
N ALA A 143 14.60 -1.95 -4.02
CA ALA A 143 15.85 -2.55 -3.57
C ALA A 143 15.64 -3.56 -2.41
N ALA A 144 14.64 -3.35 -1.55
CA ALA A 144 14.31 -4.33 -0.52
C ALA A 144 13.74 -5.62 -1.10
N GLU A 145 12.88 -5.53 -2.12
CA GLU A 145 12.35 -6.71 -2.82
C GLU A 145 13.47 -7.51 -3.51
N LEU A 146 14.41 -6.82 -4.14
CA LEU A 146 15.60 -7.46 -4.73
C LEU A 146 16.49 -8.11 -3.67
N ALA A 147 16.71 -7.44 -2.53
CA ALA A 147 17.49 -8.01 -1.43
C ALA A 147 16.85 -9.29 -0.86
N ASP A 148 15.51 -9.36 -0.78
CA ASP A 148 14.83 -10.60 -0.38
C ASP A 148 14.99 -11.73 -1.41
N GLN A 149 14.93 -11.41 -2.71
CA GLN A 149 15.22 -12.39 -3.77
C GLN A 149 16.65 -12.93 -3.67
N LEU A 150 17.62 -12.05 -3.40
CA LEU A 150 19.02 -12.45 -3.18
C LEU A 150 19.20 -13.28 -1.91
N ALA A 151 18.46 -12.96 -0.84
CA ALA A 151 18.46 -13.74 0.39
C ALA A 151 17.94 -15.16 0.16
N ALA A 152 16.83 -15.30 -0.58
CA ALA A 152 16.26 -16.59 -0.96
C ALA A 152 17.25 -17.40 -1.83
N ALA A 153 17.81 -16.78 -2.87
CA ALA A 153 18.78 -17.43 -3.74
C ALA A 153 20.03 -17.90 -2.98
N SER A 154 20.50 -17.13 -2.00
CA SER A 154 21.68 -17.50 -1.18
C SER A 154 21.36 -18.57 -0.13
N ALA A 155 20.08 -18.80 0.19
CA ALA A 155 19.64 -19.87 1.09
C ALA A 155 19.50 -21.22 0.35
N ASP A 156 19.15 -21.19 -0.93
CA ASP A 156 19.00 -22.40 -1.76
C ASP A 156 20.34 -23.03 -2.19
N ASP A 157 21.44 -22.25 -2.19
CA ASP A 157 22.79 -22.71 -2.58
C ASP A 157 23.46 -23.61 -1.52
N VAL A 158 22.69 -24.05 -0.50
CA VAL A 158 23.13 -24.98 0.56
C VAL A 158 23.03 -26.43 0.04
N ALA A 159 23.87 -26.79 -0.93
CA ALA A 159 24.10 -28.19 -1.27
C ALA A 159 25.25 -28.76 -0.42
N PRO A 160 25.05 -29.83 0.38
CA PRO A 160 26.11 -30.40 1.20
C PRO A 160 27.01 -31.29 0.33
N THR A 161 27.99 -30.70 -0.36
CA THR A 161 29.15 -31.47 -0.83
C THR A 161 30.14 -31.58 0.31
N ILE A 162 30.41 -32.82 0.73
CA ILE A 162 31.49 -33.17 1.66
C ILE A 162 32.81 -32.68 1.07
N ALA A 163 33.21 -31.47 1.43
CA ALA A 163 34.55 -30.94 1.29
C ALA A 163 34.71 -29.84 2.35
N ALA A 164 35.62 -30.07 3.28
CA ALA A 164 35.90 -29.23 4.44
C ALA A 164 36.60 -27.93 4.02
N ASP A 165 35.84 -27.01 3.41
CA ASP A 165 36.09 -25.56 3.41
C ASP A 165 34.85 -24.82 2.90
N SER A 166 33.69 -25.03 3.54
CA SER A 166 32.47 -24.31 3.19
C SER A 166 32.51 -22.92 3.82
N ALA A 167 32.77 -21.88 3.01
CA ALA A 167 32.57 -20.50 3.40
C ALA A 167 31.15 -20.30 3.98
N ASP A 168 31.00 -19.44 4.98
CA ASP A 168 29.78 -19.21 5.76
C ASP A 168 28.66 -18.55 4.92
N GLN A 169 28.07 -19.29 3.97
CA GLN A 169 27.00 -18.79 3.09
C GLN A 169 25.68 -18.52 3.84
N GLY A 170 25.51 -19.10 5.03
CA GLY A 170 24.42 -18.77 5.94
C GLY A 170 24.50 -17.32 6.46
N HIS A 171 25.68 -16.71 6.44
CA HIS A 171 25.88 -15.29 6.74
C HIS A 171 25.28 -14.41 5.64
N ALA A 172 25.56 -14.72 4.36
CA ALA A 172 25.11 -13.92 3.22
C ALA A 172 23.57 -13.82 3.13
N ALA A 173 22.85 -14.92 3.31
CA ALA A 173 21.38 -14.90 3.32
C ALA A 173 20.81 -14.02 4.45
N ARG A 174 21.43 -14.05 5.65
CA ARG A 174 21.03 -13.20 6.78
C ARG A 174 21.34 -11.72 6.54
N GLU A 175 22.48 -11.40 5.92
CA GLU A 175 22.86 -10.03 5.58
C GLU A 175 21.92 -9.40 4.55
N TRP A 176 21.53 -10.15 3.52
CA TRP A 176 20.56 -9.69 2.53
C TRP A 176 19.17 -9.49 3.15
N ALA A 177 18.71 -10.42 3.98
CA ALA A 177 17.46 -10.26 4.72
C ALA A 177 17.48 -9.05 5.68
N ALA A 178 18.61 -8.80 6.34
CA ALA A 178 18.78 -7.62 7.19
C ALA A 178 18.79 -6.32 6.36
N THR A 179 19.42 -6.34 5.19
CA THR A 179 19.44 -5.22 4.25
C THR A 179 18.04 -4.90 3.73
N ALA A 180 17.25 -5.90 3.35
CA ALA A 180 15.86 -5.74 2.94
C ALA A 180 15.02 -5.07 4.04
N ARG A 181 15.10 -5.55 5.28
CA ARG A 181 14.41 -4.94 6.43
C ARG A 181 14.80 -3.47 6.63
N ARG A 182 16.09 -3.16 6.56
CA ARG A 182 16.60 -1.78 6.69
C ARG A 182 16.07 -0.86 5.60
N LEU A 183 16.03 -1.33 4.36
CA LEU A 183 15.53 -0.56 3.22
C LEU A 183 14.02 -0.32 3.30
N ARG A 184 13.23 -1.32 3.72
CA ARG A 184 11.78 -1.13 4.00
C ARG A 184 11.54 -0.13 5.13
N ALA A 185 12.32 -0.21 6.20
CA ALA A 185 12.23 0.76 7.29
C ALA A 185 12.48 2.19 6.81
N ARG A 186 13.46 2.39 5.90
CA ARG A 186 13.71 3.70 5.28
C ARG A 186 12.55 4.17 4.40
N TYR A 187 11.95 3.28 3.62
CA TYR A 187 10.74 3.58 2.84
C TYR A 187 9.61 4.10 3.73
N PHE A 188 9.24 3.34 4.76
CA PHE A 188 8.15 3.74 5.66
C PHE A 188 8.48 5.03 6.44
N ALA A 189 9.74 5.20 6.85
CA ALA A 189 10.18 6.42 7.51
C ALA A 189 10.06 7.65 6.60
N ALA A 190 10.43 7.53 5.32
CA ALA A 190 10.31 8.62 4.35
C ALA A 190 8.85 9.04 4.13
N LEU A 191 7.91 8.09 4.18
CA LEU A 191 6.48 8.35 4.05
C LEU A 191 5.79 8.71 5.38
N GLY A 192 6.51 8.74 6.51
CA GLY A 192 5.94 8.97 7.83
C GLY A 192 4.98 7.86 8.30
N ILE A 193 5.11 6.66 7.76
CA ILE A 193 4.29 5.49 8.12
C ILE A 193 4.90 4.81 9.35
N ALA A 194 4.09 4.64 10.40
CA ALA A 194 4.56 4.02 11.64
C ALA A 194 4.87 2.52 11.43
N THR A 195 6.06 2.08 11.86
CA THR A 195 6.52 0.69 11.79
C THR A 195 6.69 0.05 13.17
N HIS A 196 6.55 -1.27 13.25
CA HIS A 196 6.91 -2.04 14.45
C HIS A 196 8.44 -2.07 14.61
N GLN A 197 8.93 -2.47 15.79
CA GLN A 197 10.34 -2.83 15.97
C GLN A 197 10.66 -3.97 15.00
N GLY A 198 11.46 -3.69 13.96
CA GLY A 198 11.76 -4.63 12.87
C GLY A 198 11.47 -4.10 11.46
N GLY A 199 10.89 -2.90 11.31
CA GLY A 199 10.71 -2.26 10.00
C GLY A 199 9.52 -2.77 9.18
N ALA A 200 8.68 -3.61 9.77
CA ALA A 200 7.37 -3.98 9.23
C ALA A 200 6.34 -2.88 9.54
N GLU A 201 5.43 -2.62 8.60
CA GLU A 201 4.32 -1.68 8.79
C GLU A 201 3.49 -2.03 10.03
N ARG A 202 3.13 -1.04 10.85
CA ARG A 202 2.13 -1.23 11.90
C ARG A 202 0.76 -1.22 11.24
N THR A 203 0.14 -2.38 11.17
CA THR A 203 -1.24 -2.48 10.68
C THR A 203 -2.15 -1.59 11.54
N ARG A 204 -2.82 -0.60 10.94
CA ARG A 204 -3.83 0.24 11.61
C ARG A 204 -5.15 -0.52 11.84
N THR A 205 -5.09 -1.81 12.13
CA THR A 205 -6.29 -2.58 12.45
C THR A 205 -6.54 -2.40 13.93
N LYS A 206 -7.65 -1.76 14.30
CA LYS A 206 -8.24 -1.97 15.64
C LYS A 206 -8.42 -3.49 15.77
N PRO A 207 -7.88 -4.15 16.81
CA PRO A 207 -8.09 -5.59 16.97
C PRO A 207 -9.60 -5.86 16.96
N ALA A 208 -10.03 -6.86 16.19
CA ALA A 208 -11.43 -7.23 16.04
C ALA A 208 -12.08 -7.74 17.34
N GLY A 209 -11.27 -7.95 18.38
CA GLY A 209 -11.72 -8.17 19.75
C GLY A 209 -10.56 -7.89 20.71
N VAL A 210 -10.87 -7.21 21.80
CA VAL A 210 -10.04 -7.26 23.02
C VAL A 210 -10.60 -8.41 23.84
N VAL A 211 -9.76 -9.40 24.15
CA VAL A 211 -10.09 -10.37 25.21
C VAL A 211 -9.97 -9.59 26.52
N VAL A 212 -11.11 -9.17 27.06
CA VAL A 212 -11.18 -8.68 28.43
C VAL A 212 -11.13 -9.93 29.29
N ASP A 213 -10.03 -10.12 30.01
CA ASP A 213 -9.99 -11.10 31.08
C ASP A 213 -10.92 -10.56 32.18
N VAL A 214 -12.12 -11.14 32.25
CA VAL A 214 -13.04 -10.83 33.34
C VAL A 214 -12.57 -11.70 34.49
N ASP A 215 -11.98 -11.08 35.51
CA ASP A 215 -11.70 -11.72 36.80
C ASP A 215 -13.02 -12.23 37.41
N LEU A 216 -13.43 -13.41 36.96
CA LEU A 216 -14.51 -14.17 37.55
C LEU A 216 -13.96 -14.74 38.85
N SER A 217 -14.43 -14.18 39.96
CA SER A 217 -14.13 -14.70 41.29
C SER A 217 -14.49 -16.19 41.34
N ASP A 218 -13.49 -17.04 41.59
CA ASP A 218 -13.65 -18.48 41.64
C ASP A 218 -14.69 -18.83 42.72
N SER A 219 -15.72 -19.57 42.34
CA SER A 219 -16.84 -19.96 43.22
C SER A 219 -16.43 -20.91 44.37
N ARG A 220 -15.15 -21.29 44.43
CA ARG A 220 -14.58 -22.22 45.42
C ARG A 220 -14.38 -21.62 46.81
N ASP A 221 -14.51 -20.31 46.97
CA ASP A 221 -14.41 -19.63 48.28
C ASP A 221 -15.75 -19.42 49.02
N ARG A 222 -16.86 -20.02 48.55
CA ARG A 222 -18.08 -20.07 49.37
C ARG A 222 -17.94 -21.12 50.46
N GLY A 223 -17.44 -20.66 51.61
CA GLY A 223 -17.26 -21.42 52.84
C GLY A 223 -18.41 -22.38 53.14
N TRP A 224 -18.03 -23.65 53.27
CA TRP A 224 -18.92 -24.74 53.68
C TRP A 224 -19.24 -24.61 55.18
N LEU A 225 -20.41 -24.07 55.51
CA LEU A 225 -20.97 -24.09 56.87
C LEU A 225 -21.52 -25.50 57.17
N GLY A 226 -20.62 -26.40 57.56
CA GLY A 226 -20.95 -27.73 58.08
C GLY A 226 -21.09 -27.73 59.60
N ARG A 227 -22.32 -27.93 60.09
CA ARG A 227 -22.68 -28.13 61.51
C ARG A 227 -21.78 -29.16 62.20
N ARG A 228 -21.33 -28.85 63.42
CA ARG A 228 -21.04 -29.87 64.44
C ARG A 228 -21.98 -29.69 65.63
N ARG A 229 -22.36 -30.85 66.15
CA ARG A 229 -23.30 -31.12 67.23
C ARG A 229 -22.84 -30.55 68.56
#